data_AF-A0A947F8B0-F1
#
_entry.id   AF-A0A947F8B0-F1
#
_cell.length_a   1.000
_cell.length_b   1.000
_cell.length_c   1.000
_cell.angle_alpha   90.00
_cell.angle_beta   90.00
_cell.angle_gamma   90.00
#
_symmetry.space_group_name_H-M   'P 1'
#
loop_
_entity.id
_entity.type
_entity.pdbx_description
1 polymer ?
#
loop_
_entity_poly.entity_id
_entity_poly.type
_entity_poly.pdbx_seq_one_letter_code
_entity_poly.pdbx_strand_id
1 'polypeptide(L)' 'MEGSNSSIFFVKQNTPNPFKEITKIKYHLQEKSKVKLTIYNSQNKKVKIIVNKLQQPGTYSINLDGKQLFEN' A
#
# COMPACT_ATOMS: atom_id res chain seq x y z
N MET A 1 18.61 25.06 46.47
CA MET A 1 18.33 23.62 46.25
C MET A 1 16.82 23.46 46.21
N GLU A 2 16.35 22.50 45.41
CA GLU A 2 14.94 22.18 45.10
C GLU A 2 14.30 23.18 44.12
N GLY A 3 13.82 22.82 42.93
CA GLY A 3 13.66 21.53 42.26
C GLY A 3 12.75 21.81 41.07
N SER A 4 13.32 21.91 39.87
CA SER A 4 12.58 22.16 38.62
C SER A 4 11.53 21.06 38.44
N ASN A 5 10.25 21.41 38.58
CA ASN A 5 9.14 20.49 38.39
C ASN A 5 8.89 20.32 36.88
N SER A 6 9.74 19.53 36.22
CA SER A 6 9.53 19.13 34.84
C SER A 6 8.75 17.81 34.84
N SER A 7 7.45 17.87 34.57
CA SER A 7 6.66 16.68 34.22
C SER A 7 7.28 16.07 32.97
N ILE A 8 8.00 14.96 33.14
CA ILE A 8 8.73 14.36 32.03
C ILE A 8 7.76 13.50 31.23
N PHE A 9 7.27 14.04 30.11
CA PHE A 9 6.52 13.29 29.12
C PHE A 9 7.51 12.64 28.16
N PHE A 10 7.53 11.30 28.09
CA PHE A 10 8.30 10.58 27.07
C PHE A 10 7.36 9.80 26.17
N VAL A 11 7.41 10.07 24.87
CA VAL A 11 6.82 9.22 23.83
C VAL A 11 7.92 8.30 23.32
N LYS A 12 7.72 6.99 23.44
CA LYS A 12 8.63 5.99 22.86
C LYS A 12 8.60 6.08 21.33
N GLN A 13 9.73 5.75 20.70
CA GLN A 13 9.86 5.72 19.25
C GLN A 13 8.84 4.75 18.65
N ASN A 14 7.90 5.28 17.86
CA ASN A 14 6.94 4.49 17.12
C ASN A 14 7.58 4.18 15.76
N THR A 15 8.43 3.15 15.66
CA THR A 15 9.07 2.79 14.39
C THR A 15 8.85 1.32 14.01
N PRO A 16 8.28 1.06 12.82
CA PRO A 16 7.78 2.05 11.87
C PRO A 16 6.29 2.34 12.11
N ASN A 17 5.97 3.51 12.67
CA ASN A 17 4.59 4.02 12.76
C ASN A 17 4.53 5.51 12.36
N PRO A 18 3.64 5.88 11.44
CA PRO A 18 2.89 5.00 10.55
C PRO A 18 3.78 4.64 9.37
N PHE A 19 4.28 3.39 9.32
CA PHE A 19 4.71 2.83 8.05
C PHE A 19 3.46 2.70 7.16
N LYS A 20 3.49 3.33 5.99
CA LYS A 20 2.53 3.05 4.94
C LYS A 20 3.25 2.29 3.84
N GLU A 21 3.06 0.97 3.77
CA GLU A 21 3.48 0.16 2.63
C GLU A 21 2.48 0.32 1.49
N ILE A 22 2.44 1.53 0.93
CA ILE A 22 1.71 1.76 -0.32
C ILE A 22 2.68 1.47 -1.46
N THR A 23 2.41 0.40 -2.20
CA THR A 23 3.16 0.06 -3.42
C THR A 23 2.49 0.72 -4.61
N LYS A 24 3.23 1.53 -5.38
CA LYS A 24 2.71 2.18 -6.58
C LYS A 24 3.05 1.36 -7.82
N ILE A 25 2.04 0.78 -8.45
CA ILE A 25 2.17 0.01 -9.69
C ILE A 25 1.85 0.94 -10.86
N LYS A 26 2.81 1.16 -11.74
CA LYS A 26 2.64 1.95 -12.97
C LYS A 26 2.76 1.06 -14.20
N TYR A 27 1.90 1.24 -15.17
CA TYR A 27 1.96 0.54 -16.46
C TYR A 27 1.42 1.42 -17.58
N HIS A 28 1.86 1.15 -18.80
CA HIS A 28 1.46 1.87 -20.00
C HIS A 28 0.79 0.91 -20.98
N LEU A 29 -0.31 1.35 -21.59
CA LEU A 29 -1.00 0.63 -22.65
C LEU A 29 -0.81 1.37 -23.97
N GLN A 30 -0.26 0.68 -24.97
CA GLN A 30 -0.10 1.22 -26.31
C GLN A 30 -1.41 1.25 -27.10
N GLU A 31 -2.31 0.31 -26.80
CA GLU A 31 -3.61 0.17 -27.44
C GLU A 31 -4.71 -0.15 -26.42
N LYS A 32 -5.96 -0.19 -26.87
CA LYS A 32 -7.10 -0.52 -26.02
C LYS A 32 -7.06 -2.01 -25.66
N SER A 33 -6.88 -2.34 -24.39
CA SER A 33 -6.72 -3.73 -23.94
C SER A 33 -7.51 -4.04 -22.67
N LYS A 34 -7.89 -5.32 -22.50
CA LYS A 34 -8.47 -5.81 -21.24
C LYS A 34 -7.33 -6.07 -20.26
N VAL A 35 -7.29 -5.29 -19.17
CA VAL A 35 -6.26 -5.42 -18.13
C VAL A 35 -6.82 -6.17 -16.93
N LYS A 36 -6.05 -7.17 -16.46
CA LYS A 36 -6.32 -7.88 -15.22
C LYS A 36 -5.06 -7.91 -14.35
N LEU A 37 -5.10 -7.26 -13.20
CA LEU A 37 -4.02 -7.30 -12.21
C LEU A 37 -4.48 -8.10 -11.00
N THR A 38 -3.78 -9.18 -10.71
CA THR A 38 -4.09 -10.13 -9.64
C THR A 38 -2.91 -10.24 -8.70
N ILE A 39 -3.17 -10.10 -7.41
CA ILE A 39 -2.18 -10.25 -6.34
C ILE A 39 -2.21 -11.71 -5.86
N TYR A 40 -1.02 -12.29 -5.76
CA TYR A 40 -0.78 -13.63 -5.24
C TYR A 40 0.13 -13.56 -4.01
N ASN A 41 0.00 -14.52 -3.10
CA ASN A 41 0.94 -14.70 -2.00
C ASN A 41 2.13 -15.60 -2.40
N SER A 42 3.07 -15.81 -1.49
CA SER A 42 4.26 -16.64 -1.71
C SER A 42 3.95 -18.12 -2.00
N GLN A 43 2.76 -18.60 -1.68
CA GLN A 43 2.28 -19.95 -2.00
C GLN A 43 1.45 -20.00 -3.31
N ASN A 44 1.57 -18.99 -4.18
CA ASN A 44 0.79 -18.87 -5.43
C ASN A 44 -0.74 -18.87 -5.23
N LYS A 45 -1.23 -18.60 -4.02
CA LYS A 45 -2.67 -18.45 -3.78
C LYS A 45 -3.12 -17.05 -4.17
N LYS A 46 -4.21 -16.96 -4.94
CA LYS A 46 -4.84 -15.69 -5.32
C LYS A 46 -5.35 -14.98 -4.06
N VAL A 47 -4.87 -13.76 -3.81
CA VAL A 47 -5.30 -12.90 -2.71
C VAL A 47 -6.42 -11.97 -3.16
N LYS A 48 -6.18 -11.16 -4.20
CA LYS A 48 -7.14 -10.13 -4.65
C LYS A 48 -6.95 -9.80 -6.13
N ILE A 49 -8.03 -9.43 -6.81
CA ILE A 49 -7.96 -8.83 -8.15
C ILE A 49 -8.15 -7.32 -7.96
N ILE A 50 -7.13 -6.53 -8.32
CA ILE A 50 -7.13 -5.07 -8.13
C ILE A 50 -7.49 -4.31 -9.42
N VAL A 51 -7.40 -4.97 -10.57
CA VAL A 51 -7.91 -4.47 -11.85
C VAL A 51 -8.54 -5.61 -12.62
N ASN A 52 -9.70 -5.37 -13.23
CA ASN A 52 -10.30 -6.28 -14.20
C ASN A 52 -11.21 -5.51 -15.17
N LYS A 53 -10.64 -4.62 -15.98
CA LYS A 53 -11.42 -3.71 -16.85
C LYS A 53 -10.77 -3.49 -18.20
N LEU A 54 -11.59 -3.13 -19.19
CA LEU A 54 -11.12 -2.66 -20.49
C LEU A 54 -10.60 -1.24 -20.30
N GLN A 55 -9.39 -0.96 -20.77
CA GLN A 55 -8.71 0.33 -20.62
C GLN A 55 -8.30 0.85 -21.99
N GLN A 56 -8.32 2.17 -22.14
CA GLN A 56 -7.87 2.85 -23.36
C GLN A 56 -6.34 2.99 -23.36
N PRO A 57 -5.71 3.34 -24.48
CA PRO A 57 -4.28 3.66 -24.51
C PRO A 57 -3.93 4.75 -23.49
N GLY A 58 -2.78 4.62 -22.84
CA GLY A 58 -2.31 5.60 -21.86
C GLY A 58 -1.58 4.99 -20.66
N THR A 59 -1.15 5.88 -19.78
CA THR A 59 -0.40 5.51 -18.57
C THR A 59 -1.33 5.43 -17.36
N TYR A 60 -1.26 4.33 -16.64
CA TYR A 60 -2.04 4.05 -15.45
C TYR A 60 -1.13 3.93 -14.24
N SER A 61 -1.64 4.35 -13.08
CA SER A 61 -0.98 4.19 -11.79
C SER A 61 -1.99 3.74 -10.75
N ILE A 62 -1.61 2.73 -9.97
CA ILE A 62 -2.45 2.15 -8.93
C ILE A 62 -1.66 2.14 -7.64
N ASN A 63 -2.29 2.60 -6.57
CA ASN A 63 -1.76 2.49 -5.23
C ASN A 63 -2.31 1.21 -4.61
N LEU A 64 -1.42 0.27 -4.32
CA LEU A 64 -1.71 -0.95 -3.60
C LEU A 64 -1.42 -0.72 -2.12
N ASP A 65 -2.45 -0.65 -1.29
CA ASP A 65 -2.29 -0.62 0.15
C ASP A 65 -2.13 -2.06 0.66
N GLY A 66 -0.95 -2.40 1.17
CA GLY A 66 -0.66 -3.72 1.73
C GLY A 66 -1.62 -4.12 2.85
N LYS A 67 -2.14 -3.15 3.62
CA LYS A 67 -3.10 -3.43 4.71
C LYS A 67 -4.44 -3.94 4.19
N GLN A 68 -4.86 -3.48 3.01
CA GLN A 68 -6.11 -3.92 2.37
C GLN A 68 -6.01 -5.30 1.69
N LEU A 69 -4.85 -5.95 1.77
CA LEU A 69 -4.64 -7.32 1.31
C LEU A 69 -4.86 -8.36 2.41
N PHE A 70 -4.89 -7.91 3.67
CA PHE A 70 -5.14 -8.72 4.86
C PHE A 70 -6.38 -8.19 5.59
N GLU A 71 -7.54 -8.21 4.92
CA GLU A 71 -8.81 -8.06 5.64
C GLU A 71 -9.27 -9.46 6.09
N ASN A 72 -9.48 -9.61 7.40
CA ASN A 72 -10.03 -10.81 8.06
C ASN A 72 -11.51 -11.00 7.74
#